data_AF-A0A963LP10-F1
#
_entry.id   AF-A0A963LP10-F1
#
_cell.length_a   1.000
_cell.length_b   1.000
_cell.length_c   1.000
_cell.angle_alpha   90.00
_cell.angle_beta   90.00
_cell.angle_gamma   90.00
#
_symmetry.space_group_name_H-M   'P 1'
#
loop_
_entity.id
_entity.type
_entity.pdbx_description
1 polymer ?
#
loop_
_entity_poly.entity_id
_entity_poly.type
_entity_poly.pdbx_seq_one_letter_code
_entity_poly.pdbx_strand_id
1 'polypeptide(L)'
;MSDNISRPRRDADSFDVRGSVRSIIDAAQLHRLLVLAITALTVLVVIVYLVVWPATYQANATIMGERDVDSSRDAFYTGWNVFRKDDHRTELELMTSGPVLAEVVRKLDLSYDDVYHPFSSHLSYLWEQSWVGRNYRAVKAMIWPPDPDAPRPEDLEFARTVVDMHSGIRLDPVNEAIVGNLVVRG
;
A
#
# COMPACT_ATOMS: atom_id res chain seq x y z
N MET A 1 -14.77 41.80 -65.02
CA MET A 1 -15.60 40.71 -64.49
C MET A 1 -14.69 39.50 -64.36
N SER A 2 -14.11 39.32 -63.18
CA SER A 2 -13.18 38.24 -62.86
C SER A 2 -13.76 37.50 -61.66
N ASP A 3 -14.33 36.33 -61.91
CA ASP A 3 -14.92 35.48 -60.90
C ASP A 3 -13.84 35.03 -59.92
N ASN A 4 -13.92 35.60 -58.72
CA ASN A 4 -13.09 35.23 -57.59
C ASN A 4 -13.70 33.97 -57.00
N ILE A 5 -13.24 32.80 -57.45
CA ILE A 5 -13.66 31.50 -56.92
C ILE A 5 -13.14 31.41 -55.48
N SER A 6 -13.98 31.83 -54.54
CA SER A 6 -13.77 31.66 -53.11
C SER A 6 -13.65 30.17 -52.81
N ARG A 7 -12.45 29.74 -52.39
CA ARG A 7 -12.25 28.38 -51.85
C ARG A 7 -13.24 28.17 -50.71
N PRO A 8 -13.97 27.04 -50.65
CA PRO A 8 -14.91 26.79 -49.57
C PRO A 8 -14.14 26.82 -48.25
N ARG A 9 -14.57 27.72 -47.36
CA ARG A 9 -14.07 27.89 -46.01
C ARG A 9 -14.37 26.57 -45.29
N ARG A 10 -13.33 25.79 -44.98
CA ARG A 10 -13.47 24.58 -44.16
C ARG A 10 -14.02 25.02 -42.80
N ASP A 11 -15.28 24.70 -42.54
CA ASP A 11 -15.89 24.94 -41.24
C ASP A 11 -15.09 24.18 -40.18
N ALA A 12 -14.51 24.94 -39.26
CA ALA A 12 -13.57 24.47 -38.24
C ALA A 12 -14.21 23.55 -37.19
N ASP A 13 -15.48 23.16 -37.36
CA ASP A 13 -16.30 22.50 -36.34
C ASP A 13 -17.00 21.21 -36.83
N SER A 14 -16.59 20.69 -37.98
CA SER A 14 -16.96 19.32 -38.38
C SER A 14 -15.89 18.36 -37.85
N PHE A 15 -16.25 17.51 -36.87
CA PHE A 15 -15.42 16.39 -36.44
C PHE A 15 -15.23 15.42 -37.63
N ASP A 16 -14.20 15.66 -38.44
CA ASP A 16 -13.81 14.79 -39.55
C ASP A 16 -13.08 13.55 -38.99
N VAL A 17 -13.87 12.61 -38.46
CA VAL A 17 -13.38 11.35 -37.91
C VAL A 17 -12.60 10.55 -38.97
N ARG A 18 -13.04 10.60 -40.24
CA ARG A 18 -12.40 9.86 -41.34
C ARG A 18 -11.06 10.48 -41.75
N GLY A 19 -10.99 11.81 -41.82
CA GLY A 19 -9.74 12.54 -42.05
C GLY A 19 -8.75 12.36 -40.91
N SER A 20 -9.23 12.39 -39.66
CA SER A 20 -8.42 12.17 -38.47
C SER A 20 -7.79 10.76 -38.48
N VAL A 21 -8.59 9.72 -38.76
CA VAL A 21 -8.11 8.33 -38.84
C VAL A 21 -7.06 8.14 -39.94
N ARG A 22 -7.28 8.70 -41.15
CA ARG A 22 -6.27 8.63 -42.22
C ARG A 22 -4.97 9.34 -41.83
N SER A 23 -5.06 10.51 -41.20
CA SER A 23 -3.88 11.24 -40.72
C SER A 23 -3.09 10.44 -39.67
N ILE A 24 -3.77 9.72 -38.78
CA ILE A 24 -3.14 8.85 -37.78
C ILE A 24 -2.45 7.67 -38.45
N ILE A 25 -3.08 7.05 -39.45
CA ILE A 25 -2.50 5.92 -40.20
C ILE A 25 -1.25 6.37 -40.95
N ASP A 26 -1.30 7.48 -41.67
CA ASP A 26 -0.16 8.01 -42.42
C ASP A 26 0.97 8.43 -41.48
N ALA A 27 0.64 9.07 -40.35
CA ALA A 27 1.61 9.43 -39.31
C ALA A 27 2.25 8.19 -38.68
N ALA A 28 1.47 7.15 -38.39
CA ALA A 28 1.95 5.89 -37.83
C ALA A 28 2.85 5.12 -38.79
N GLN A 29 2.56 5.14 -40.09
CA GLN A 29 3.42 4.53 -41.12
C GLN A 29 4.75 5.27 -41.25
N LEU A 30 4.70 6.61 -41.25
CA LEU A 30 5.91 7.45 -41.34
C LEU A 30 6.79 7.31 -40.09
N HIS A 31 6.17 7.20 -38.90
CA HIS A 31 6.87 7.16 -37.61
C HIS A 31 6.87 5.78 -36.95
N ARG A 32 6.76 4.70 -37.73
CA ARG A 32 6.64 3.32 -37.23
C ARG A 32 7.67 2.94 -36.16
N LEU A 33 8.91 3.40 -36.30
CA LEU A 33 9.98 3.13 -35.33
C LEU A 33 9.75 3.85 -33.99
N LEU A 34 9.27 5.09 -34.03
CA LEU A 34 8.93 5.85 -32.83
C LEU A 34 7.71 5.23 -32.13
N VAL A 35 6.69 4.81 -32.89
CA VAL A 35 5.53 4.11 -32.34
C VAL A 35 5.95 2.80 -31.66
N LEU A 36 6.82 2.01 -32.32
CA LEU A 36 7.35 0.78 -31.74
C LEU A 36 8.22 1.05 -30.51
N ALA A 37 9.09 2.07 -30.54
CA ALA A 37 9.94 2.42 -29.41
C ALA A 37 9.13 2.87 -28.19
N ILE A 38 8.10 3.71 -28.38
CA ILE A 38 7.22 4.14 -27.31
C ILE A 38 6.42 2.94 -26.77
N THR A 39 5.89 2.09 -27.65
CA THR A 39 5.17 0.87 -27.23
C THR A 39 6.08 -0.08 -26.44
N ALA A 40 7.33 -0.27 -26.87
CA ALA A 40 8.29 -1.09 -26.14
C ALA A 40 8.62 -0.47 -24.77
N LEU A 41 8.79 0.85 -24.71
CA LEU A 41 9.04 1.57 -23.46
C LEU A 41 7.85 1.48 -22.50
N THR A 42 6.61 1.62 -22.97
CA THR A 42 5.42 1.50 -22.13
C THR A 42 5.26 0.07 -21.60
N VAL A 43 5.47 -0.95 -22.45
CA VAL A 43 5.47 -2.35 -22.01
C VAL A 43 6.55 -2.58 -20.95
N LEU A 44 7.76 -2.05 -21.15
CA LEU A 44 8.83 -2.15 -20.17
C LEU A 44 8.44 -1.53 -18.81
N VAL A 45 7.85 -0.34 -18.84
CA VAL A 45 7.36 0.35 -17.62
C VAL A 45 6.28 -0.48 -16.93
N VAL A 46 5.34 -1.07 -17.68
CA VAL A 46 4.30 -1.95 -17.12
C VAL A 46 4.90 -3.22 -16.51
N ILE A 47 5.88 -3.84 -17.16
CA ILE A 47 6.58 -5.01 -16.61
C ILE A 47 7.29 -4.65 -15.31
N VAL A 48 8.02 -3.53 -15.29
CA VAL A 48 8.68 -3.04 -14.07
C VAL A 48 7.65 -2.79 -12.97
N TYR A 49 6.51 -2.19 -13.29
CA TYR A 49 5.43 -1.98 -12.34
C TYR A 49 4.90 -3.30 -11.76
N LEU A 50 4.62 -4.31 -12.60
CA LEU A 50 4.12 -5.60 -12.12
C LEU A 50 5.14 -6.37 -11.26
N VAL A 51 6.43 -6.19 -11.52
CA VAL A 51 7.50 -6.82 -10.73
C VAL A 51 7.69 -6.13 -9.38
N VAL A 52 7.59 -4.79 -9.35
CA VAL A 52 7.80 -4.00 -8.12
C VAL A 52 6.58 -4.02 -7.20
N TRP A 53 5.37 -4.12 -7.77
CA TRP A 53 4.11 -4.19 -7.04
C TRP A 53 3.41 -5.54 -7.34
N PRO A 54 3.74 -6.60 -6.56
CA PRO A 54 3.07 -7.89 -6.72
C PRO A 54 1.58 -7.80 -6.37
N ALA A 55 0.82 -8.81 -6.81
CA ALA A 55 -0.60 -8.90 -6.50
C ALA A 55 -0.81 -9.06 -4.99
N THR A 56 -1.74 -8.29 -4.44
CA THR A 56 -2.12 -8.38 -3.02
C THR A 56 -3.26 -9.37 -2.86
N TYR A 57 -3.08 -10.34 -1.99
CA TYR A 57 -4.08 -11.32 -1.59
C TYR A 57 -4.75 -10.89 -0.29
N GLN A 58 -6.00 -11.31 -0.10
CA GLN A 58 -6.76 -11.02 1.11
C GLN A 58 -7.34 -12.32 1.68
N ALA A 59 -7.06 -12.59 2.95
CA ALA A 59 -7.66 -13.66 3.73
C ALA A 59 -8.63 -13.07 4.75
N ASN A 60 -9.78 -13.70 4.90
CA ASN A 60 -10.79 -13.31 5.90
C ASN A 60 -11.02 -14.48 6.85
N ALA A 61 -11.03 -14.20 8.15
CA ALA A 61 -11.26 -15.18 9.20
C ALA A 61 -12.20 -14.60 10.27
N THR A 62 -13.20 -15.37 10.67
CA THR A 62 -14.07 -15.00 11.79
C THR A 62 -13.43 -15.50 13.07
N ILE A 63 -13.15 -14.59 14.00
CA ILE A 63 -12.52 -14.89 15.29
C ILE A 63 -13.55 -14.64 16.39
N MET A 64 -13.67 -15.60 17.31
CA MET A 64 -14.48 -15.46 18.50
C MET A 64 -13.57 -15.45 19.73
N GLY A 65 -13.70 -14.42 20.57
CA GLY A 65 -13.05 -14.39 21.87
C GLY A 65 -13.86 -15.21 22.86
N GLU A 66 -13.28 -16.26 23.43
CA GLU A 66 -13.90 -17.00 24.53
C GLU A 66 -13.21 -16.59 25.84
N ARG A 67 -14.00 -16.13 26.81
CA ARG A 67 -13.48 -15.74 28.13
C ARG A 67 -13.30 -17.00 28.98
N ASP A 68 -12.14 -17.15 29.61
CA ASP A 68 -11.98 -18.09 30.73
C ASP A 68 -12.86 -17.59 31.88
N VAL A 69 -14.00 -18.24 32.10
CA VAL A 69 -15.01 -17.80 33.09
C VAL A 69 -14.46 -18.03 34.49
N ASP A 70 -13.92 -16.98 35.12
CA ASP A 70 -13.61 -16.94 36.55
C ASP A 70 -14.72 -16.18 37.30
N SER A 71 -15.71 -16.94 37.78
CA SER A 71 -16.88 -16.42 38.48
C SER A 71 -16.53 -15.65 39.76
N SER A 72 -15.36 -15.91 40.36
CA SER A 72 -14.92 -15.24 41.58
C SER A 72 -14.37 -13.83 41.31
N ARG A 73 -13.66 -13.67 40.19
CA ARG A 73 -13.13 -12.39 39.73
C ARG A 73 -14.24 -11.49 39.20
N ASP A 74 -15.20 -12.05 38.47
CA ASP A 74 -16.32 -11.30 37.89
C ASP A 74 -17.23 -10.70 38.97
N ALA A 75 -17.51 -11.46 40.03
CA ALA A 75 -18.28 -10.97 41.18
C ALA A 75 -17.59 -9.80 41.90
N PHE A 76 -16.25 -9.81 41.99
CA PHE A 76 -15.46 -8.75 42.62
C PHE A 76 -15.48 -7.44 41.82
N TYR A 77 -15.33 -7.51 40.49
CA TYR A 77 -15.32 -6.32 39.63
C TYR A 77 -16.73 -5.77 39.33
N THR A 78 -17.78 -6.58 39.42
CA THR A 78 -19.17 -6.12 39.27
C THR A 78 -19.55 -5.07 40.34
N GLY A 79 -18.92 -5.11 41.52
CA GLY A 79 -19.12 -4.11 42.58
C GLY A 79 -18.39 -2.77 42.34
N TRP A 80 -17.35 -2.75 41.50
CA TRP A 80 -16.47 -1.61 41.29
C TRP A 80 -16.67 -1.03 39.89
N ASN A 81 -17.80 -0.35 39.71
CA ASN A 81 -18.31 0.21 38.44
C ASN A 81 -17.43 1.31 37.76
N VAL A 82 -16.13 1.43 38.07
CA VAL A 82 -15.34 2.64 37.77
C VAL A 82 -14.20 2.44 36.75
N PHE A 83 -13.81 1.22 36.39
CA PHE A 83 -12.83 1.03 35.31
C PHE A 83 -13.25 -0.13 34.42
N ARG A 84 -14.03 0.15 33.37
CA ARG A 84 -14.24 -0.82 32.27
C ARG A 84 -12.92 -1.03 31.54
N LYS A 85 -12.08 -1.89 32.11
CA LYS A 85 -10.89 -2.48 31.50
C LYS A 85 -11.22 -3.80 30.78
N ASP A 86 -12.47 -4.27 30.89
CA ASP A 86 -12.95 -5.58 30.43
C ASP A 86 -14.19 -5.48 29.50
N ASP A 87 -14.34 -4.40 28.72
CA ASP A 87 -15.35 -4.41 27.64
C ASP A 87 -14.83 -5.34 26.53
N HIS A 88 -15.59 -6.37 26.18
CA HIS A 88 -15.24 -7.34 25.13
C HIS A 88 -14.90 -6.68 23.79
N ARG A 89 -15.39 -5.46 23.56
CA ARG A 89 -15.03 -4.63 22.40
C ARG A 89 -13.55 -4.24 22.39
N THR A 90 -12.97 -3.99 23.57
CA THR A 90 -11.56 -3.63 23.73
C THR A 90 -10.63 -4.83 23.56
N GLU A 91 -11.07 -6.06 23.85
CA GLU A 91 -10.28 -7.27 23.58
C GLU A 91 -9.96 -7.43 22.09
N LEU A 92 -10.95 -7.16 21.22
CA LEU A 92 -10.76 -7.16 19.77
C LEU A 92 -9.74 -6.10 19.33
N GLU A 93 -9.82 -4.88 19.88
CA GLU A 93 -8.82 -3.82 19.61
C GLU A 93 -7.41 -4.18 20.10
N LEU A 94 -7.31 -4.93 21.21
CA LEU A 94 -6.03 -5.41 21.72
C LEU A 94 -5.38 -6.47 20.80
N MET A 95 -6.18 -7.25 20.06
CA MET A 95 -5.66 -8.25 19.12
C MET A 95 -4.85 -7.63 17.98
N THR A 96 -5.17 -6.39 17.58
CA THR A 96 -4.42 -5.64 16.55
C THR A 96 -3.41 -4.67 17.15
N SER A 97 -3.15 -4.72 18.46
CA SER A 97 -2.21 -3.81 19.10
C SER A 97 -0.77 -4.07 18.68
N GLY A 98 0.05 -3.01 18.65
CA GLY A 98 1.47 -3.08 18.26
C GLY A 98 2.29 -4.17 18.95
N PRO A 99 2.17 -4.40 20.28
CA PRO A 99 2.88 -5.47 20.97
C PRO A 99 2.46 -6.88 20.52
N VAL A 100 1.16 -7.09 20.26
CA VAL A 100 0.65 -8.38 19.76
C VAL A 100 1.18 -8.62 18.35
N LEU A 101 1.11 -7.62 17.48
CA LEU A 101 1.65 -7.71 16.11
C LEU A 101 3.16 -7.95 16.12
N ALA A 102 3.92 -7.27 16.99
CA ALA A 102 5.35 -7.50 17.15
C ALA A 102 5.65 -8.96 17.54
N GLU A 103 4.86 -9.55 18.42
CA GLU A 103 5.03 -10.95 18.81
C GLU A 103 4.65 -11.91 17.67
N VAL A 104 3.61 -11.58 16.88
CA VAL A 104 3.26 -12.36 15.68
C VAL A 104 4.39 -12.32 14.65
N VAL A 105 4.94 -11.14 14.35
CA VAL A 105 6.09 -10.99 13.43
C VAL A 105 7.27 -11.83 13.89
N ARG A 106 7.63 -11.79 15.19
CA ARG A 106 8.72 -12.61 15.74
C ARG A 106 8.42 -14.10 15.66
N LYS A 107 7.21 -14.52 16.03
CA LYS A 107 6.85 -15.93 16.12
C LYS A 107 6.76 -16.60 14.76
N LEU A 108 6.37 -15.85 13.74
CA LEU A 108 6.27 -16.31 12.35
C LEU A 108 7.51 -15.98 11.52
N ASP A 109 8.53 -15.35 12.12
CA ASP A 109 9.77 -14.91 11.46
C ASP A 109 9.50 -14.11 10.18
N LEU A 110 8.53 -13.19 10.25
CA LEU A 110 8.10 -12.41 9.08
C LEU A 110 9.13 -11.31 8.80
N SER A 111 9.60 -11.28 7.55
CA SER A 111 10.41 -10.20 7.03
C SER A 111 9.53 -9.05 6.51
N TYR A 112 10.16 -7.95 6.09
CA TYR A 112 9.44 -6.83 5.46
C TYR A 112 8.67 -7.35 4.24
N ASP A 113 9.31 -8.10 3.35
CA ASP A 113 8.72 -8.57 2.08
C ASP A 113 7.55 -9.57 2.25
N ASP A 114 7.34 -10.14 3.45
CA ASP A 114 6.26 -11.09 3.73
C ASP A 114 4.93 -10.42 4.15
N VAL A 115 4.94 -9.09 4.29
CA VAL A 115 3.83 -8.33 4.86
C VAL A 115 3.29 -7.33 3.84
N TYR A 116 1.99 -7.05 3.90
CA TYR A 116 1.41 -6.01 3.06
C TYR A 116 1.97 -4.62 3.40
N HIS A 117 2.40 -3.89 2.35
CA HIS A 117 2.86 -2.51 2.46
C HIS A 117 1.92 -1.53 1.73
N PRO A 118 1.57 -0.40 2.36
CA PRO A 118 0.98 0.73 1.65
C PRO A 118 1.94 1.27 0.59
N PHE A 119 1.39 1.78 -0.52
CA PHE A 119 2.17 2.28 -1.65
C PHE A 119 3.29 3.26 -1.25
N SER A 120 2.99 4.19 -0.35
CA SER A 120 3.97 5.18 0.14
C SER A 120 5.06 4.56 1.00
N SER A 121 4.73 3.59 1.85
CA SER A 121 5.71 2.87 2.68
C SER A 121 6.66 2.09 1.80
N HIS A 122 6.12 1.29 0.86
CA HIS A 122 6.91 0.51 -0.09
C HIS A 122 7.82 1.39 -0.96
N LEU A 123 7.29 2.50 -1.48
CA LEU A 123 8.09 3.43 -2.28
C LEU A 123 9.24 4.04 -1.47
N SER A 124 8.99 4.38 -0.19
CA SER A 124 10.03 4.88 0.70
C SER A 124 11.10 3.82 0.94
N TYR A 125 10.71 2.57 1.17
CA TYR A 125 11.63 1.44 1.33
C TYR A 125 12.47 1.21 0.07
N LEU A 126 11.86 1.17 -1.11
CA LEU A 126 12.56 1.03 -2.39
C LEU A 126 13.54 2.17 -2.64
N TRP A 127 13.16 3.40 -2.30
CA TRP A 127 14.06 4.55 -2.41
C TRP A 127 15.25 4.41 -1.46
N GLU A 128 15.02 4.00 -0.21
CA GLU A 128 16.08 3.79 0.77
C GLU A 128 17.06 2.69 0.36
N GLN A 129 16.55 1.61 -0.24
CA GLN A 129 17.34 0.50 -0.78
C GLN A 129 17.99 0.84 -2.14
N SER A 130 17.53 1.89 -2.81
CA SER A 130 18.12 2.31 -4.08
C SER A 130 19.55 2.84 -3.89
N TRP A 131 20.36 2.75 -4.94
CA TRP A 131 21.70 3.34 -4.95
C TRP A 131 21.67 4.85 -4.62
N VAL A 132 20.65 5.56 -5.10
CA VAL A 132 20.47 6.99 -4.84
C VAL A 132 20.21 7.24 -3.35
N GLY A 133 19.29 6.50 -2.74
CA GLY A 133 18.98 6.63 -1.31
C GLY A 133 20.14 6.27 -0.40
N ARG A 134 20.86 5.17 -0.71
CA ARG A 134 22.06 4.78 0.04
C ARG A 134 23.16 5.84 0.00
N ASN A 135 23.45 6.40 -1.18
CA ASN A 135 24.44 7.47 -1.32
C ASN A 135 24.00 8.73 -0.60
N TYR A 136 22.72 9.11 -0.72
CA TYR A 136 22.18 10.25 0.00
C TYR A 136 22.34 10.09 1.52
N ARG A 137 22.02 8.91 2.06
CA ARG A 137 22.21 8.61 3.49
C ARG A 137 23.68 8.62 3.90
N ALA A 138 24.58 8.11 3.07
CA ALA A 138 26.02 8.14 3.33
C ALA A 138 26.54 9.59 3.40
N VAL A 139 26.14 10.45 2.44
CA VAL A 139 26.46 11.87 2.45
C VAL A 139 25.83 12.57 3.66
N LYS A 140 24.58 12.25 3.99
CA LYS A 140 23.91 12.78 5.17
C LYS A 140 24.64 12.39 6.45
N ALA A 141 25.04 11.13 6.60
CA ALA A 141 25.78 10.64 7.76
C ALA A 141 27.18 11.26 7.88
N MET A 142 27.79 11.65 6.75
CA MET A 142 29.05 12.39 6.73
C MET A 142 28.89 13.81 7.30
N ILE A 143 27.77 14.49 7.04
CA ILE A 143 27.51 15.87 7.50
C ILE A 143 26.88 15.88 8.90
N TRP A 144 25.98 14.94 9.17
CA TRP A 144 25.29 14.74 10.43
C TRP A 144 25.44 13.27 10.87
N PRO A 145 26.46 12.96 11.68
CA PRO A 145 26.64 11.62 12.19
C PRO A 145 25.42 11.21 13.03
N PRO A 146 25.02 9.93 12.98
CA PRO A 146 23.89 9.44 13.76
C PRO A 146 24.18 9.54 15.26
N ASP A 147 23.12 9.79 16.04
CA ASP A 147 23.21 9.82 17.49
C ASP A 147 23.69 8.47 18.03
N PRO A 148 24.43 8.45 19.16
CA PRO A 148 24.91 7.21 19.79
C PRO A 148 23.76 6.26 20.18
N ASP A 149 22.59 6.83 20.48
CA ASP A 149 21.39 6.11 20.89
C ASP A 149 20.44 5.82 19.71
N ALA A 150 20.91 6.02 18.46
CA ALA A 150 20.12 5.71 17.29
C ALA A 150 19.78 4.20 17.24
N PRO A 151 18.53 3.83 16.89
CA PRO A 151 18.15 2.43 16.76
C PRO A 151 19.02 1.73 15.72
N ARG A 152 19.32 0.45 15.96
CA ARG A 152 20.07 -0.35 14.98
C ARG A 152 19.21 -0.52 13.71
N PRO A 153 19.84 -0.71 12.53
CA PRO A 153 19.10 -0.92 11.28
C PRO A 153 18.08 -2.07 11.37
N GLU A 154 18.44 -3.15 12.04
CA GLU A 154 17.58 -4.31 12.29
C GLU A 154 16.33 -3.95 13.10
N ASP A 155 16.47 -3.10 14.11
CA ASP A 155 15.37 -2.65 14.95
C ASP A 155 14.42 -1.72 14.16
N LEU A 156 14.95 -0.94 13.21
CA LEU A 156 14.17 -0.09 12.31
C LEU A 156 13.38 -0.91 11.28
N GLU A 157 14.00 -1.93 10.70
CA GLU A 157 13.33 -2.86 9.78
C GLU A 157 12.22 -3.60 10.49
N PHE A 158 12.50 -4.15 11.67
CA PHE A 158 11.48 -4.82 12.50
C PHE A 158 10.31 -3.89 12.84
N ALA A 159 10.59 -2.68 13.32
CA ALA A 159 9.54 -1.71 13.64
C ALA A 159 8.70 -1.36 12.41
N ARG A 160 9.33 -1.23 11.24
CA ARG A 160 8.62 -0.95 9.99
C ARG A 160 7.72 -2.11 9.58
N THR A 161 8.21 -3.36 9.66
CA THR A 161 7.40 -4.56 9.40
C THR A 161 6.17 -4.61 10.30
N VAL A 162 6.32 -4.29 11.60
CA VAL A 162 5.18 -4.25 12.53
C VAL A 162 4.16 -3.16 12.17
N VAL A 163 4.63 -1.97 11.80
CA VAL A 163 3.75 -0.86 11.39
C VAL A 163 3.00 -1.18 10.09
N ASP A 164 3.69 -1.76 9.11
CA ASP A 164 3.06 -2.11 7.84
C ASP A 164 2.12 -3.31 8.00
N MET A 165 2.45 -4.28 8.86
CA MET A 165 1.55 -5.37 9.24
C MET A 165 0.24 -4.85 9.82
N HIS A 166 0.31 -3.84 10.69
CA HIS A 166 -0.89 -3.19 11.21
C HIS A 166 -1.74 -2.59 10.08
N SER A 167 -1.13 -2.05 9.03
CA SER A 167 -1.88 -1.50 7.88
C SER A 167 -2.54 -2.57 6.99
N GLY A 168 -1.98 -3.78 6.97
CA GLY A 168 -2.52 -4.94 6.25
C GLY A 168 -3.61 -5.69 7.01
N ILE A 169 -3.71 -5.48 8.32
CA ILE A 169 -4.67 -6.15 9.19
C ILE A 169 -5.82 -5.20 9.52
N ARG A 170 -7.05 -5.69 9.36
CA ARG A 170 -8.25 -4.98 9.77
C ARG A 170 -9.17 -5.94 10.50
N LEU A 171 -9.66 -5.52 11.67
CA LEU A 171 -10.61 -6.29 12.44
C LEU A 171 -11.91 -5.49 12.52
N ASP A 172 -12.95 -5.97 11.82
CA ASP A 172 -14.27 -5.35 11.87
C ASP A 172 -15.14 -6.10 12.90
N PRO A 173 -15.59 -5.45 13.99
CA PRO A 173 -16.45 -6.08 14.98
C PRO A 173 -17.82 -6.37 14.38
N VAL A 174 -18.36 -7.57 14.62
CA VAL A 174 -19.73 -7.94 14.24
C VAL A 174 -20.65 -7.56 15.40
N ASN A 175 -21.64 -6.71 15.12
CA ASN A 175 -22.51 -6.06 16.12
C ASN A 175 -22.94 -6.98 17.28
N GLU A 176 -22.75 -6.48 18.51
CA GLU A 176 -23.23 -7.05 19.78
C GLU A 176 -22.73 -8.47 20.13
N ALA A 177 -21.81 -9.04 19.34
CA ALA A 177 -21.21 -10.34 19.58
C ALA A 177 -19.70 -10.22 19.87
N ILE A 178 -19.13 -11.22 20.57
CA ILE A 178 -17.67 -11.36 20.80
C ILE A 178 -16.99 -11.94 19.54
N VAL A 179 -17.44 -11.49 18.36
CA VAL A 179 -17.05 -12.03 17.07
C VAL A 179 -16.51 -10.88 16.23
N GLY A 180 -15.26 -11.02 15.77
CA GLY A 180 -14.61 -10.09 14.85
C GLY A 180 -14.33 -10.76 13.51
N ASN A 181 -14.55 -10.04 12.42
CA ASN A 181 -14.06 -10.46 11.11
C ASN A 181 -12.65 -9.90 10.90
N LEU A 182 -11.65 -10.77 10.99
CA LEU A 182 -10.26 -10.45 10.72
C LEU A 182 -10.01 -10.53 9.22
N VAL A 183 -9.61 -9.41 8.65
CA VAL A 183 -9.14 -9.26 7.29
C VAL A 183 -7.64 -9.07 7.33
N VAL A 184 -6.90 -9.94 6.64
CA VAL A 184 -5.43 -9.84 6.50
C VAL A 184 -5.09 -9.71 5.02
N ARG A 185 -4.26 -8.73 4.70
CA ARG A 185 -3.69 -8.52 3.36
C ARG A 185 -2.22 -8.93 3.35
N GLY A 186 -1.78 -9.54 2.26
CA GLY A 186 -0.39 -9.96 2.00
C GLY A 186 -0.09 -9.98 0.52
#